data_AF-A0A0J6FYI1-F1
#
_entry.id   AF-A0A0J6FYI1-F1
#
_cell.length_a   1.000
_cell.length_b   1.000
_cell.length_c   1.000
_cell.angle_alpha   90.00
_cell.angle_beta   90.00
_cell.angle_gamma   90.00
#
_symmetry.space_group_name_H-M   'P 1'
#
loop_
_entity.id
_entity.type
_entity.pdbx_description
1 polymer ?
#
loop_
_entity_poly.entity_id
_entity_poly.type
_entity_poly.pdbx_seq_one_letter_code
_entity_poly.pdbx_strand_id
1 'polypeptide(L)'
;MECNVHLLKMLIRDIVAKLPEKEKALYHFIDELELRLIESAATPDQYLHLLKKYSPYHEAANHFGISPYKARTMMHRIEWKVAAKLEEKLQCMKWLEQPSNSKRVKKGYLTF
;
A
#
# COMPACT_ATOMS: atom_id res chain seq x y z
N MET A 1 2.24 16.43 -12.73
CA MET A 1 2.84 15.75 -11.56
C MET A 1 2.24 14.34 -11.41
N GLU A 2 2.18 13.55 -12.49
CA GLU A 2 1.46 12.25 -12.53
C GLU A 2 2.34 11.04 -12.15
N CYS A 3 3.67 11.17 -12.26
CA CYS A 3 4.60 10.07 -12.01
C CYS A 3 4.54 9.51 -10.57
N ASN A 4 4.18 10.33 -9.57
CA ASN A 4 4.17 9.90 -8.17
C ASN A 4 3.03 8.89 -7.91
N VAL A 5 1.82 9.16 -8.38
CA VAL A 5 0.67 8.27 -8.15
C VAL A 5 0.83 6.93 -8.87
N HIS A 6 1.34 6.94 -10.11
CA HIS A 6 1.56 5.70 -10.86
C HIS A 6 2.66 4.83 -10.24
N LEU A 7 3.77 5.46 -9.83
CA LEU A 7 4.86 4.80 -9.11
C LEU A 7 4.36 4.16 -7.80
N LEU A 8 3.60 4.92 -6.99
CA LEU A 8 3.02 4.43 -5.74
C LEU A 8 2.14 3.20 -5.96
N LYS A 9 1.24 3.25 -6.96
CA LYS A 9 0.39 2.10 -7.32
C LYS A 9 1.20 0.88 -7.73
N MET A 10 2.26 1.07 -8.53
CA MET A 10 3.16 -0.02 -8.94
C MET A 10 3.88 -0.64 -7.73
N LEU A 11 4.39 0.18 -6.81
CA LEU A 11 5.08 -0.29 -5.61
C LEU A 11 4.13 -1.03 -4.68
N ILE A 12 2.91 -0.52 -4.48
CA ILE A 12 1.88 -1.20 -3.68
C ILE A 12 1.57 -2.58 -4.28
N ARG A 13 1.40 -2.68 -5.61
CA ARG A 13 1.18 -3.97 -6.30
C ARG A 13 2.33 -4.96 -6.08
N ASP A 14 3.58 -4.52 -6.18
CA ASP A 14 4.76 -5.36 -5.90
C ASP A 14 4.80 -5.83 -4.44
N ILE A 15 4.45 -4.96 -3.49
CA ILE A 15 4.43 -5.28 -2.07
C ILE A 15 3.32 -6.29 -1.76
N VAL A 16 2.11 -6.07 -2.29
CA VAL A 16 0.95 -6.96 -2.12
C VAL A 16 1.22 -8.33 -2.75
N ALA A 17 1.86 -8.39 -3.92
CA ALA A 17 2.24 -9.64 -4.56
C ALA A 17 3.18 -10.51 -3.70
N LYS A 18 3.96 -9.88 -2.82
CA LYS A 18 4.90 -10.53 -1.88
C LYS A 18 4.29 -10.86 -0.52
N LEU A 19 2.99 -10.59 -0.31
CA LEU A 19 2.31 -11.00 0.91
C LEU A 19 2.08 -12.53 0.92
N PRO A 20 2.00 -13.15 2.12
CA PRO A 20 1.53 -14.53 2.25
C PRO A 20 0.18 -14.72 1.55
N GLU A 21 -0.02 -15.89 0.93
CA GLU A 21 -1.19 -16.15 0.08
C GLU A 21 -2.53 -15.83 0.75
N LYS A 22 -2.69 -16.22 2.02
CA LYS A 22 -3.89 -15.92 2.81
C LYS A 22 -4.11 -14.43 3.04
N GLU A 23 -3.05 -13.66 3.23
CA GLU A 23 -3.13 -12.21 3.42
C GLU A 23 -3.45 -11.51 2.09
N LYS A 24 -2.78 -11.93 1.01
CA LYS A 24 -3.02 -11.44 -0.35
C LYS A 24 -4.46 -11.70 -0.80
N ALA A 25 -4.97 -12.91 -0.57
CA ALA A 25 -6.35 -13.27 -0.92
C ALA A 25 -7.38 -12.43 -0.17
N LEU A 26 -7.20 -12.23 1.15
CA LEU A 26 -8.07 -11.36 1.94
C LEU A 26 -8.04 -9.91 1.44
N TYR A 27 -6.84 -9.38 1.16
CA TYR A 27 -6.66 -8.02 0.67
C TYR A 27 -7.40 -7.79 -0.64
N HIS A 28 -7.19 -8.65 -1.65
CA HIS A 28 -7.86 -8.51 -2.94
C HIS A 28 -9.37 -8.66 -2.83
N PHE A 29 -9.85 -9.60 -2.01
CA PHE A 29 -11.28 -9.80 -1.83
C PHE A 29 -11.98 -8.56 -1.24
N ILE A 30 -11.36 -7.93 -0.24
CA ILE A 30 -11.90 -6.69 0.36
C ILE A 30 -11.78 -5.51 -0.63
N ASP A 31 -10.64 -5.38 -1.32
CA ASP A 31 -10.42 -4.33 -2.32
C ASP A 31 -11.44 -4.39 -3.47
N GLU A 32 -11.74 -5.59 -3.97
CA GLU A 32 -12.77 -5.82 -4.99
C GLU A 32 -14.19 -5.50 -4.49
N LEU A 33 -14.48 -5.80 -3.22
CA LEU A 33 -15.75 -5.41 -2.59
C LEU A 33 -15.88 -3.90 -2.49
N GLU A 34 -14.86 -3.22 -1.97
CA GLU A 34 -14.84 -1.76 -1.85
C GLU A 34 -14.92 -1.09 -3.23
N LEU A 35 -14.21 -1.61 -4.24
CA LEU A 35 -14.28 -1.12 -5.62
C LEU A 35 -15.70 -1.19 -6.17
N ARG A 36 -16.41 -2.31 -5.99
CA ARG A 36 -17.82 -2.43 -6.42
C ARG A 36 -18.73 -1.43 -5.74
N LEU A 37 -18.50 -1.14 -4.45
CA LEU A 37 -19.26 -0.14 -3.72
C LEU A 37 -18.95 1.28 -4.20
N ILE A 38 -17.69 1.58 -4.55
CA ILE A 38 -17.27 2.86 -5.15
C ILE A 38 -17.96 3.04 -6.50
N GLU A 39 -17.92 2.03 -7.38
CA GLU A 39 -18.56 2.06 -8.69
C GLU A 39 -20.09 2.24 -8.61
N SER A 40 -20.69 1.75 -7.52
CA SER A 40 -22.13 1.89 -7.26
C SER A 40 -22.52 3.22 -6.59
N ALA A 41 -21.56 4.03 -6.17
CA ALA A 41 -21.79 5.29 -5.45
C ALA A 41 -21.60 6.50 -6.37
N ALA A 42 -22.58 7.39 -6.41
CA ALA A 42 -22.46 8.67 -7.12
C ALA A 42 -21.72 9.72 -6.28
N THR A 43 -21.70 9.58 -4.95
CA THR A 43 -21.05 10.51 -4.02
C THR A 43 -20.29 9.78 -2.91
N PRO A 44 -19.29 10.44 -2.28
CA PRO A 44 -18.60 9.88 -1.11
C PRO A 44 -19.54 9.52 0.05
N ASP A 45 -20.57 10.33 0.30
CA ASP A 45 -21.56 10.05 1.34
C ASP A 45 -22.38 8.79 1.03
N GLN A 46 -22.75 8.60 -0.24
CA GLN A 46 -23.43 7.39 -0.68
C GLN A 46 -22.52 6.16 -0.53
N TYR A 47 -21.24 6.28 -0.86
CA TYR A 47 -20.26 5.22 -0.63
C TYR A 47 -20.17 4.84 0.86
N LEU A 48 -20.08 5.82 1.76
CA LEU A 48 -20.06 5.58 3.20
C LEU A 48 -21.34 4.89 3.70
N HIS A 49 -22.49 5.24 3.13
CA HIS A 49 -23.76 4.57 3.44
C HIS A 49 -23.75 3.11 2.97
N LEU A 50 -23.27 2.85 1.74
CA LEU A 50 -23.16 1.51 1.17
C LEU A 50 -22.16 0.63 1.95
N LEU A 51 -21.02 1.18 2.36
CA LEU A 51 -20.04 0.51 3.22
C LEU A 51 -20.65 0.04 4.54
N LYS A 52 -21.45 0.89 5.19
CA LYS A 52 -22.13 0.53 6.45
C LYS A 52 -23.18 -0.56 6.22
N LYS A 53 -23.91 -0.49 5.10
CA LYS A 53 -25.00 -1.42 4.78
C LYS A 53 -24.50 -2.82 4.42
N TYR A 54 -23.48 -2.91 3.56
CA TYR A 54 -23.00 -4.19 3.02
C TYR A 54 -21.78 -4.74 3.75
N SER A 55 -21.02 -3.89 4.44
CA SER A 55 -19.85 -4.24 5.25
C SER A 55 -18.90 -5.28 4.62
N PRO A 56 -17.90 -4.85 3.83
CA PRO A 56 -16.94 -5.74 3.18
C PRO A 56 -16.27 -6.75 4.12
N TYR A 57 -16.03 -6.36 5.38
CA TYR A 57 -15.46 -7.22 6.41
C TYR A 57 -16.37 -8.37 6.84
N HIS A 58 -17.69 -8.18 6.82
CA HIS A 58 -18.64 -9.27 7.10
C HIS A 58 -18.70 -10.27 5.95
N GLU A 59 -18.68 -9.77 4.71
CA GLU A 59 -18.67 -10.64 3.53
C GLU A 59 -17.36 -11.43 3.42
N ALA A 60 -16.22 -10.78 3.67
CA ALA A 60 -14.92 -11.44 3.76
C ALA A 60 -14.88 -12.48 4.89
N ALA A 61 -15.43 -12.17 6.06
CA ALA A 61 -15.54 -13.10 7.16
C ALA A 61 -16.30 -14.39 6.78
N ASN A 62 -17.45 -14.23 6.13
CA ASN A 62 -18.23 -15.36 5.63
C ASN A 62 -17.46 -16.17 4.58
N HIS A 63 -16.79 -15.50 3.63
CA HIS A 63 -16.03 -16.16 2.57
C HIS A 63 -14.83 -16.98 3.10
N PHE A 64 -14.09 -16.43 4.06
CA PHE A 64 -12.87 -17.06 4.60
C PHE A 64 -13.13 -17.91 5.86
N GLY A 65 -14.38 -18.03 6.32
CA GLY A 65 -14.73 -18.77 7.53
C GLY A 65 -14.09 -18.21 8.80
N ILE A 66 -13.96 -16.88 8.90
CA ILE A 66 -13.39 -16.18 10.05
C ILE A 66 -14.41 -15.20 10.65
N SER A 67 -14.16 -14.66 11.84
CA SER A 67 -15.05 -13.63 12.39
C SER A 67 -14.84 -12.28 11.68
N PRO A 68 -15.86 -11.41 11.60
CA PRO A 68 -15.73 -10.05 11.06
C PRO A 68 -14.63 -9.23 11.75
N TYR A 69 -14.50 -9.40 13.07
CA TYR A 69 -13.40 -8.81 13.84
C TYR A 69 -12.04 -9.30 13.33
N LYS A 70 -11.87 -10.60 13.13
CA LYS A 70 -10.61 -11.19 12.63
C LYS A 70 -10.31 -10.73 11.20
N ALA A 71 -11.30 -10.64 10.32
CA ALA A 71 -11.14 -10.10 8.97
C ALA A 71 -10.62 -8.66 9.01
N ARG A 72 -11.24 -7.81 9.84
CA ARG A 72 -10.80 -6.41 10.05
C ARG A 72 -9.39 -6.32 10.63
N THR A 73 -9.07 -7.10 11.65
CA THR A 73 -7.72 -7.11 12.25
C THR A 73 -6.67 -7.56 11.24
N MET A 74 -6.97 -8.58 10.44
CA MET A 74 -6.07 -9.04 9.39
C MET A 74 -5.88 -7.97 8.31
N MET A 75 -6.94 -7.30 7.86
CA MET A 75 -6.84 -6.21 6.89
C MET A 75 -5.97 -5.07 7.41
N HIS A 76 -6.21 -4.58 8.63
CA HIS A 76 -5.39 -3.52 9.22
C HIS A 76 -3.91 -3.92 9.34
N ARG A 77 -3.63 -5.19 9.68
CA ARG A 77 -2.26 -5.69 9.72
C ARG A 77 -1.62 -5.68 8.33
N ILE A 78 -2.39 -6.02 7.29
CA ILE A 78 -1.93 -5.99 5.91
C ILE A 78 -1.63 -4.56 5.48
N GLU A 79 -2.56 -3.63 5.70
CA GLU A 79 -2.39 -2.20 5.40
C GLU A 79 -1.14 -1.63 6.06
N TRP A 80 -0.93 -1.95 7.35
CA TRP A 80 0.27 -1.53 8.08
C TRP A 80 1.56 -2.08 7.46
N LYS A 81 1.60 -3.38 7.10
CA LYS A 81 2.76 -3.99 6.43
C LYS A 81 3.03 -3.36 5.08
N VAL A 82 1.98 -3.08 4.31
CA VAL A 82 2.09 -2.44 2.99
C VAL A 82 2.66 -1.03 3.14
N ALA A 83 2.13 -0.24 4.08
CA ALA A 83 2.61 1.11 4.36
C ALA A 83 4.08 1.13 4.79
N ALA A 84 4.47 0.26 5.73
CA ALA A 84 5.86 0.17 6.20
C ALA A 84 6.83 -0.17 5.07
N LYS A 85 6.53 -1.19 4.26
CA LYS A 85 7.36 -1.58 3.11
C LYS A 85 7.39 -0.53 2.00
N LEU A 86 6.29 0.20 1.81
CA LEU A 86 6.23 1.29 0.85
C LEU A 86 7.14 2.44 1.30
N GLU A 87 7.13 2.79 2.59
CA GLU A 87 8.01 3.80 3.15
C GLU A 87 9.49 3.40 3.02
N GLU A 88 9.85 2.16 3.34
CA GLU A 88 11.21 1.63 3.12
C GLU A 88 11.67 1.80 1.67
N LYS A 89 10.83 1.39 0.69
CA LYS A 89 11.15 1.52 -0.74
C LYS A 89 11.29 2.98 -1.17
N LEU A 90 10.41 3.86 -0.69
CA LEU A 90 10.49 5.30 -0.98
C LEU A 90 11.74 5.93 -0.36
N GLN A 91 12.14 5.52 0.84
CA GLN A 91 13.39 5.96 1.46
C GLN A 91 14.59 5.52 0.63
N CYS A 92 14.68 4.24 0.23
CA CYS A 92 15.74 3.75 -0.65
C CYS A 92 15.86 4.56 -1.95
N MET A 93 14.73 4.92 -2.57
CA MET A 93 14.72 5.75 -3.78
C MET A 93 15.24 7.18 -3.50
N LYS A 94 14.82 7.82 -2.40
CA LYS A 94 15.34 9.13 -1.99
C LYS A 94 16.85 9.12 -1.76
N TRP A 95 17.39 8.04 -1.21
CA TRP A 95 18.84 7.88 -1.04
C TRP A 95 19.58 7.75 -2.37
N LEU A 96 18.98 7.11 -3.39
CA LEU A 96 19.56 7.00 -4.74
C LEU A 96 19.50 8.33 -5.52
N GLU A 97 18.55 9.21 -5.19
CA GLU A 97 18.45 10.56 -5.76
C GLU A 97 19.37 11.59 -5.10
N GLN A 98 20.12 11.25 -4.04
CA GLN A 98 21.26 12.08 -3.66
C GLN A 98 22.25 12.01 -4.82
N PRO A 99 22.48 13.11 -5.59
CA PRO A 99 23.61 13.11 -6.47
C PRO A 99 24.80 12.88 -5.56
N SER A 100 25.54 11.80 -5.81
CA SER A 100 26.95 11.76 -5.47
C SER A 100 27.51 13.08 -5.99
N ASN A 101 27.63 14.08 -5.11
CA ASN A 101 28.32 15.30 -5.42
C ASN A 101 29.79 14.89 -5.39
N SER A 102 30.15 14.30 -6.52
CA SER A 102 31.48 14.06 -7.02
C SER A 102 32.22 15.38 -6.99
N LYS A 103 32.74 15.76 -5.83
CA LYS A 103 33.92 16.59 -5.73
C LYS A 103 35.12 15.67 -5.59
N ARG A 104 35.61 15.21 -6.75
CA ARG A 104 37.04 14.94 -6.88
C ARG A 104 37.78 16.28 -6.94
N VAL A 105 39.06 16.25 -6.51
CA VAL A 105 40.17 17.21 -6.75
C VAL A 105 40.25 18.36 -5.70
N LYS A 106 41.35 18.62 -4.95
CA LYS A 106 42.80 18.35 -5.09
C LYS A 106 43.46 17.88 -3.78
N LYS A 107 44.33 16.87 -3.87
CA LYS A 107 45.40 16.60 -2.89
C LYS A 107 46.50 17.64 -3.14
N GLY A 108 46.54 18.71 -2.34
CA GLY A 108 47.64 19.67 -2.34
C GLY A 108 48.83 19.06 -1.60
N TYR A 109 49.98 19.00 -2.26
CA TYR A 109 51.24 18.55 -1.69
C TYR A 109 51.64 19.47 -0.53
N LEU A 110 51.91 18.91 0.64
CA LEU A 110 52.78 19.53 1.64
C LEU A 110 54.21 19.41 1.11
N THR A 111 54.78 20.52 0.65
CA THR A 111 56.23 20.69 0.61
C THR A 111 56.73 21.00 2.02
N PHE A 112 57.73 20.24 2.46
CA PHE A 112 58.46 20.38 3.71
C PHE A 112 59.22 21.71 3.80
#